data_AF-A0A939JWN9-F1
#
_entry.id   AF-A0A939JWN9-F1
#
_cell.length_a   1.000
_cell.length_b   1.000
_cell.length_c   1.000
_cell.angle_alpha   90.00
_cell.angle_beta   90.00
_cell.angle_gamma   90.00
#
_symmetry.space_group_name_H-M   'P 1'
#
loop_
_entity.id
_entity.type
_entity.pdbx_description
1 polymer ?
#
loop_
_entity_poly.entity_id
_entity_poly.type
_entity_poly.pdbx_seq_one_letter_code
_entity_poly.pdbx_strand_id
1 'polypeptide(L)'
;MPQLTEQDAIKMAAHALQTHEMGFDPLEGFQARYVENKPLRDGQIDSVWIVSYVTPPSLFDQHDHFMYISDSKGEILYIMTQSGYVG
;
A
#
# COMPACT_ATOMS: atom_id res chain seq x y z
N MET A 1 15.20 -5.32 12.91
CA MET A 1 14.17 -6.28 12.47
C MET A 1 12.85 -5.54 12.45
N PRO A 2 12.03 -5.67 11.38
CA PRO A 2 10.72 -5.01 11.30
C PRO A 2 9.79 -5.51 12.41
N GLN A 3 8.96 -4.61 12.93
CA GLN A 3 7.98 -4.92 13.97
C GLN A 3 6.73 -5.61 13.40
N LEU A 4 6.33 -5.21 12.20
CA LEU A 4 5.27 -5.86 11.44
C LEU A 4 5.85 -6.95 10.53
N THR A 5 5.05 -7.98 10.27
CA THR A 5 5.36 -8.90 9.19
C THR A 5 4.85 -8.38 7.85
N GLU A 6 5.39 -8.91 6.76
CA GLU A 6 4.88 -8.63 5.41
C GLU A 6 3.37 -8.91 5.30
N GLN A 7 2.93 -10.01 5.91
CA GLN A 7 1.53 -10.41 5.89
C GLN A 7 0.64 -9.46 6.70
N ASP A 8 1.14 -8.87 7.78
CA ASP A 8 0.40 -7.87 8.55
C ASP A 8 0.23 -6.57 7.75
N ALA A 9 1.31 -6.12 7.08
CA ALA A 9 1.24 -4.97 6.18
C ALA A 9 0.23 -5.18 5.04
N ILE A 10 0.20 -6.37 4.43
CA ILE A 10 -0.78 -6.71 3.39
C ILE A 10 -2.21 -6.72 3.94
N LYS A 11 -2.45 -7.31 5.13
CA LYS A 11 -3.77 -7.30 5.76
C LYS A 11 -4.27 -5.88 6.04
N MET A 12 -3.38 -5.00 6.51
CA MET A 12 -3.70 -3.59 6.75
C MET A 12 -4.05 -2.88 5.43
N ALA A 13 -3.26 -3.10 4.38
CA ALA A 13 -3.52 -2.55 3.05
C ALA A 13 -4.87 -3.01 2.47
N ALA A 14 -5.17 -4.30 2.55
CA ALA A 14 -6.47 -4.86 2.12
C ALA A 14 -7.64 -4.25 2.90
N HIS A 15 -7.50 -4.10 4.22
CA HIS A 15 -8.53 -3.48 5.05
C HIS A 15 -8.77 -2.01 4.67
N ALA A 16 -7.72 -1.29 4.29
CA ALA A 16 -7.84 0.10 3.83
C ALA A 16 -8.61 0.21 2.52
N LEU A 17 -8.24 -0.61 1.52
CA LEU A 17 -8.95 -0.65 0.24
C LEU A 17 -10.43 -1.01 0.43
N GLN A 18 -10.73 -1.97 1.30
CA GLN A 18 -12.11 -2.33 1.65
C GLN A 18 -12.88 -1.14 2.26
N THR A 19 -12.25 -0.43 3.21
CA THR A 19 -12.86 0.71 3.90
C THR A 19 -13.15 1.88 2.96
N HIS A 20 -12.33 2.04 1.91
CA HIS A 20 -12.51 3.06 0.89
C HIS A 20 -13.38 2.61 -0.31
N GLU A 21 -14.08 1.48 -0.19
CA GLU A 21 -14.92 0.89 -1.25
C GLU A 21 -14.17 0.68 -2.57
N MET A 22 -12.84 0.50 -2.51
CA MET A 22 -12.04 0.17 -3.67
C MET A 22 -12.16 -1.33 -3.94
N GLY A 23 -12.56 -1.70 -5.16
CA GLY A 23 -12.60 -3.11 -5.56
C GLY A 23 -11.19 -3.70 -5.56
N PHE A 24 -10.98 -4.77 -4.80
CA PHE A 24 -9.72 -5.50 -4.77
C PHE A 24 -9.95 -7.01 -4.67
N ASP A 25 -9.04 -7.76 -5.26
CA ASP A 25 -8.86 -9.20 -5.10
C ASP A 25 -7.98 -9.47 -3.86
N PRO A 26 -8.48 -10.17 -2.82
CA PRO A 26 -7.73 -10.45 -1.61
C PRO A 26 -6.65 -11.55 -1.78
N LEU A 27 -6.63 -12.26 -2.91
CA LEU A 27 -5.73 -13.39 -3.17
C LEU A 27 -4.62 -13.05 -4.18
N GLU A 28 -4.84 -12.08 -5.07
CA GLU A 28 -3.88 -11.71 -6.11
C GLU A 28 -3.60 -10.22 -6.15
N GLY A 29 -2.34 -9.84 -6.39
CA GLY A 29 -1.96 -8.46 -6.74
C GLY A 29 -1.27 -7.65 -5.64
N PHE A 30 -1.26 -8.09 -4.38
CA PHE A 30 -0.49 -7.42 -3.32
C PHE A 30 0.97 -7.86 -3.33
N GLN A 31 1.88 -6.88 -3.28
CA GLN A 31 3.29 -7.09 -2.99
C GLN A 31 3.70 -6.10 -1.92
N ALA A 32 4.50 -6.53 -0.94
CA ALA A 32 4.95 -5.67 0.14
C ALA A 32 6.47 -5.67 0.23
N ARG A 33 7.05 -4.49 0.46
CA ARG A 33 8.49 -4.30 0.63
C ARG A 33 8.78 -3.43 1.82
N TYR A 34 9.62 -3.93 2.71
CA TYR A 34 10.14 -3.17 3.84
C TYR A 34 11.26 -2.22 3.40
N VAL A 35 11.23 -0.99 3.92
CA VAL A 35 12.21 0.06 3.65
C VAL A 35 12.58 0.74 4.96
N GLU A 36 13.87 0.72 5.30
CA GLU A 36 14.41 1.40 6.47
C GLU A 36 14.75 2.86 6.16
N ASN A 37 14.67 3.71 7.20
CA ASN A 37 15.09 5.12 7.14
C ASN A 37 14.47 5.90 5.99
N LYS A 38 13.18 5.67 5.71
CA LYS A 38 12.41 6.36 4.68
C LYS A 38 12.13 7.79 5.15
N PRO A 39 12.55 8.83 4.42
CA PRO A 39 12.11 10.19 4.67
C PRO A 39 10.62 10.30 4.33
N LEU A 40 9.83 10.72 5.31
CA LEU A 40 8.41 11.00 5.18
C LEU A 40 8.18 12.46 4.76
N ARG A 41 6.97 12.79 4.28
CA ARG A 41 6.64 14.13 3.75
C ARG A 41 6.69 15.23 4.81
N ASP A 42 6.50 14.88 6.07
CA ASP A 42 6.59 15.79 7.22
C ASP A 42 8.03 16.02 7.70
N GLY A 43 9.02 15.45 7.01
CA GLY A 43 10.43 15.56 7.37
C GLY A 43 10.88 14.56 8.43
N GLN A 44 10.00 13.68 8.92
CA GLN A 44 10.38 12.58 9.80
C GLN A 44 11.07 11.47 9.01
N ILE A 45 11.86 10.65 9.71
CA ILE A 45 12.45 9.43 9.17
C ILE A 45 11.84 8.27 9.93
N ASP A 46 11.26 7.31 9.21
CA ASP A 46 10.67 6.10 9.79
C ASP A 46 10.99 4.88 8.94
N SER A 47 10.84 3.70 9.52
CA SER A 47 10.82 2.45 8.78
C SER A 47 9.39 2.17 8.30
N VAL A 48 9.24 1.82 7.03
CA VAL A 48 7.93 1.65 6.41
C VAL A 48 7.82 0.35 5.62
N TRP A 49 6.60 -0.16 5.57
CA TRP A 49 6.18 -1.13 4.58
C TRP A 49 5.51 -0.42 3.42
N ILE A 50 6.01 -0.65 2.21
CA ILE A 50 5.39 -0.18 0.97
C ILE A 50 4.64 -1.36 0.38
N VAL A 51 3.32 -1.27 0.34
CA VAL A 51 2.44 -2.26 -0.26
C VAL A 51 1.95 -1.74 -1.59
N SER A 52 2.30 -2.42 -2.69
CA SER A 52 1.73 -2.16 -4.00
C SER A 52 0.58 -3.12 -4.26
N TYR A 53 -0.49 -2.60 -4.85
CA TYR A 53 -1.63 -3.38 -5.30
C TYR A 53 -2.03 -2.94 -6.70
N VAL A 54 -2.10 -3.91 -7.61
CA VAL A 54 -2.60 -3.69 -8.97
C VAL A 54 -4.04 -4.20 -9.01
N THR A 55 -5.01 -3.31 -9.29
CA THR A 55 -6.40 -3.76 -9.41
C THR A 55 -6.53 -4.72 -10.60
N PRO A 56 -7.44 -5.71 -10.53
CA PRO A 56 -7.74 -6.57 -11.66
C PRO A 56 -8.12 -5.69 -12.87
N PRO A 57 -7.73 -6.07 -14.09
CA PRO A 57 -8.13 -5.33 -15.27
C PRO A 57 -9.66 -5.31 -15.36
N SER A 58 -10.25 -4.12 -15.19
CA SER A 58 -11.66 -3.90 -15.46
C SER A 58 -11.84 -3.45 -16.91
N LEU A 59 -13.09 -3.39 -17.40
CA LEU A 59 -13.39 -2.89 -18.74
C LEU A 59 -12.97 -1.43 -18.97
N PHE A 60 -12.68 -0.68 -17.91
CA PHE A 60 -12.48 0.77 -17.99
C PHE A 60 -11.15 1.23 -17.41
N ASP A 61 -10.64 0.64 -16.33
CA ASP A 61 -9.38 1.06 -15.72
C ASP A 61 -8.65 -0.06 -14.97
N GLN A 62 -7.31 0.02 -14.97
CA GLN A 62 -6.40 -0.65 -14.04
C GLN A 62 -5.65 0.44 -13.26
N HIS A 63 -5.61 0.30 -11.94
CA HIS A 63 -4.96 1.25 -11.06
C HIS A 63 -3.87 0.58 -10.24
N ASP A 64 -2.72 1.25 -10.18
CA ASP A 64 -1.63 0.89 -9.28
C ASP A 64 -1.76 1.73 -8.01
N HIS A 65 -2.05 1.06 -6.90
CA HIS A 65 -2.09 1.65 -5.58
C HIS A 65 -0.79 1.35 -4.84
N PHE A 66 -0.20 2.37 -4.24
CA PHE A 66 0.95 2.26 -3.34
C PHE A 66 0.57 2.78 -1.96
N MET A 67 0.58 1.91 -0.98
CA MET A 67 0.29 2.22 0.41
C MET A 67 1.57 2.19 1.23
N TYR A 68 1.76 3.20 2.05
CA TYR A 68 2.91 3.31 2.94
C TYR A 68 2.42 3.16 4.36
N ILE A 69 2.96 2.17 5.06
CA ILE A 69 2.54 1.76 6.39
C ILE A 69 3.73 1.92 7.32
N SER A 70 3.55 2.67 8.42
CA SER A 70 4.60 2.80 9.44
C SER A 70 4.81 1.46 10.14
N ASP A 71 6.05 0.97 10.12
CA ASP A 71 6.43 -0.25 10.84
C ASP A 71 6.37 -0.01 12.36
N SER A 72 6.72 1.18 12.82
CA SER A 72 6.78 1.51 14.24
C SER A 72 5.41 1.81 14.87
N LYS A 73 4.48 2.38 14.10
CA LYS A 73 3.16 2.80 14.59
C LYS A 73 2.02 1.85 14.20
N GLY A 74 2.24 0.98 13.20
CA GLY A 74 1.16 0.13 12.70
C GLY A 74 0.01 0.92 12.10
N GLU A 75 0.30 2.02 11.40
CA GLU A 75 -0.69 2.90 10.78
C GLU A 75 -0.37 3.17 9.31
N ILE A 76 -1.40 3.42 8.50
CA ILE A 76 -1.25 3.81 7.10
C ILE A 76 -0.94 5.30 7.05
N LEU A 77 0.24 5.64 6.52
CA LEU A 77 0.71 7.01 6.40
C LEU A 77 0.13 7.69 5.15
N TYR A 78 0.14 7.00 4.01
CA TYR A 78 -0.38 7.53 2.74
C TYR A 78 -0.75 6.43 1.76
N ILE A 79 -1.80 6.69 0.98
CA ILE A 79 -2.22 5.89 -0.18
C ILE A 79 -1.99 6.76 -1.42
N MET A 80 -1.18 6.27 -2.36
CA MET A 80 -0.96 6.91 -3.66
C MET A 80 -1.60 6.05 -4.73
N THR A 81 -2.40 6.66 -5.58
CA THR A 81 -2.94 6.01 -6.77
C THR A 81 -2.25 6.62 -7.99
N GLN A 82 -1.61 5.79 -8.82
CA GLN A 82 -1.25 6.24 -10.16
C GLN A 82 -2.47 6.08 -11.05
N SER A 83 -3.03 7.20 -11.50
CA SER A 83 -3.97 7.21 -12.62
C SER A 83 -3.19 6.83 -13.86
N GLY A 84 -3.46 5.66 -14.43
CA GLY A 84 -2.94 5.29 -15.74
C GLY A 84 -3.35 6.35 -16.76
N TYR A 85 -2.38 6.97 -17.41
CA TYR A 85 -2.63 7.87 -18.51
C TYR A 85 -3.05 7.01 -19.71
N VAL A 86 -4.32 7.09 -20.10
CA VAL A 86 -4.79 6.51 -21.38
C VAL A 86 -4.28 7.45 -22.48
N GLY A 87 -3.22 7.04 -23.16
CA GLY A 87 -2.77 7.64 -24.41
C GLY A 87 -3.63 7.19 -25.57
#